data_AF-A0A822WI46-F1
#
_entry.id   AF-A0A822WI46-F1
#
_cell.length_a   1.000
_cell.length_b   1.000
_cell.length_c   1.000
_cell.angle_alpha   90.00
_cell.angle_beta   90.00
_cell.angle_gamma   90.00
#
_symmetry.space_group_name_H-M   'P 1'
#
loop_
_entity.id
_entity.type
_entity.pdbx_description
1 polymer ?
#
loop_
_entity_poly.entity_id
_entity_poly.type
_entity_poly.pdbx_seq_one_letter_code
_entity_poly.pdbx_strand_id
1 'polypeptide(L)'
;MHQFDHSQQHPGLFSKYSQHTQSGDAGTDLMATETAWRLWQVMGEIFSNRWTQKNGAEPTALWIAQIGSMTENQIKLVCQQCMDRCAVGNTWPPDLAEFVSLVSESGANPFGLTSDRVMSEYRRWRNESYRFSGSDKYPWPQPVLYHICIEMRRTGVERQMTEGELKKLAEKLLTKWTKHVSNGLSVPPIRRQLAAPRHPAGPTPAQLLMEEYQRRKAAGLTN
;
A
#
# COMPACT_ATOMS: atom_id res chain seq x y z
N MET A 1 13.14 55.23 49.55
CA MET A 1 14.00 54.32 50.33
C MET A 1 13.89 52.95 49.67
N HIS A 2 15.00 52.49 49.06
CA HIS A 2 15.40 51.12 48.67
C HIS A 2 14.32 50.14 48.12
N GLN A 3 14.32 49.81 46.82
CA GLN A 3 15.18 48.86 46.04
C GLN A 3 14.72 47.39 46.06
N PHE A 4 15.09 46.68 44.98
CA PHE A 4 14.81 45.31 44.50
C PHE A 4 13.63 45.25 43.53
N ASP A 5 13.80 45.37 42.20
CA ASP A 5 14.70 44.72 41.24
C ASP A 5 14.57 43.19 41.18
N HIS A 6 13.76 42.73 40.23
CA HIS A 6 14.10 41.53 39.47
C HIS A 6 13.69 41.69 38.01
N SER A 7 14.65 42.21 37.26
CA SER A 7 14.88 41.90 35.85
C SER A 7 14.78 40.39 35.57
N GLN A 8 14.06 39.99 34.52
CA GLN A 8 14.58 38.99 33.58
C GLN A 8 13.82 39.00 32.25
N GLN A 9 14.56 39.38 31.22
CA GLN A 9 14.28 39.21 29.81
C GLN A 9 14.13 37.72 29.49
N HIS A 10 13.10 37.35 28.73
CA HIS A 10 13.08 36.07 28.03
C HIS A 10 13.42 36.30 26.55
N PRO A 11 14.52 35.71 26.06
CA PRO A 11 15.04 35.91 24.71
C PRO A 11 14.21 35.14 23.68
N GLY A 12 14.16 35.69 22.47
CA GLY A 12 13.55 35.07 21.31
C GLY A 12 14.03 33.64 21.10
N LEU A 13 13.08 32.71 20.97
CA LEU A 13 13.34 31.31 20.74
C LEU A 13 12.54 30.83 19.53
N PHE A 14 13.30 30.53 18.49
CA PHE A 14 13.02 29.63 17.37
C PHE A 14 12.09 30.11 16.25
N SER A 15 12.53 31.14 15.53
CA SER A 15 12.45 31.12 14.06
C SER A 15 13.61 30.27 13.52
N LYS A 16 13.35 28.99 13.26
CA LYS A 16 14.16 28.12 12.37
C LYS A 16 13.22 27.17 11.65
N TYR A 17 12.35 27.72 10.80
CA TYR A 17 11.91 26.93 9.65
C TYR A 17 13.14 26.73 8.79
N SER A 18 13.60 25.49 8.79
CA SER A 18 14.69 24.99 7.98
C SER A 18 14.54 25.54 6.57
N GLN A 19 15.55 26.29 6.11
CA GLN A 19 15.76 26.46 4.69
C GLN A 19 15.81 25.06 4.10
N HIS A 20 14.81 24.73 3.28
CA HIS A 20 14.85 23.54 2.45
C HIS A 20 16.07 23.69 1.54
N THR A 21 17.10 22.89 1.80
CA THR A 21 18.27 22.76 0.93
C THR A 21 17.79 22.22 -0.42
N GLN A 22 17.62 23.11 -1.41
CA GLN A 22 17.21 22.82 -2.80
C GLN A 22 18.16 21.89 -3.57
N SER A 23 19.29 21.49 -2.98
CA SER A 23 20.33 20.71 -3.65
C SER A 23 19.93 19.25 -3.93
N GLY A 24 18.94 18.69 -3.23
CA GLY A 24 18.45 17.33 -3.49
C GLY A 24 17.47 17.23 -4.66
N ASP A 25 16.71 18.30 -4.92
CA ASP A 25 15.62 18.34 -5.88
C ASP A 25 16.12 18.39 -7.33
N ALA A 26 17.18 19.15 -7.58
CA ALA A 26 17.80 19.28 -8.90
C ALA A 26 18.43 17.97 -9.40
N GLY A 27 19.01 17.17 -8.50
CA GLY A 27 19.62 15.88 -8.86
C GLY A 27 18.59 14.81 -9.22
N THR A 28 17.47 14.79 -8.50
CA THR A 28 16.35 13.88 -8.80
C THR A 28 15.64 14.24 -10.10
N ASP A 29 15.49 15.53 -10.39
CA ASP A 29 14.85 16.03 -11.61
C ASP A 29 15.69 15.72 -12.87
N LEU A 30 17.02 15.82 -12.75
CA LEU A 30 17.95 15.44 -13.82
C LEU A 30 17.86 13.94 -14.14
N MET A 31 17.89 13.08 -13.12
CA MET A 31 17.80 11.62 -13.29
C MET A 31 16.45 11.20 -13.90
N ALA A 32 15.35 11.82 -13.47
CA ALA A 32 14.03 11.59 -14.05
C ALA A 32 13.99 11.97 -15.53
N THR A 33 14.57 13.12 -15.88
CA THR A 33 14.68 13.61 -17.26
C THR A 33 15.51 12.67 -18.12
N GLU A 34 16.68 12.24 -17.64
CA GLU A 34 17.53 11.27 -18.35
C GLU A 34 16.81 9.94 -18.59
N THR A 35 16.08 9.45 -17.58
CA THR A 35 15.32 8.21 -17.69
C THR A 35 14.19 8.33 -18.71
N ALA A 36 13.50 9.46 -18.75
CA ALA A 36 12.48 9.75 -19.74
C ALA A 36 13.05 9.77 -21.17
N TRP A 37 14.22 10.38 -21.36
CA TRP A 37 14.91 10.39 -22.65
C TRP A 37 15.32 9.00 -23.12
N ARG A 38 15.82 8.15 -22.22
CA ARG A 38 16.13 6.74 -22.55
C ARG A 38 14.88 6.00 -23.00
N LEU A 39 13.75 6.18 -22.32
CA LEU A 39 12.48 5.60 -22.78
C LEU A 39 12.08 6.16 -24.16
N TRP A 40 12.26 7.47 -24.39
CA TRP A 40 11.97 8.10 -25.68
C TRP A 40 12.74 7.46 -26.84
N GLN A 41 14.01 7.14 -26.62
CA GLN A 41 14.85 6.44 -27.58
C GLN A 41 14.34 5.02 -27.86
N VAL A 42 14.09 4.23 -26.80
CA VAL A 42 13.58 2.85 -26.93
C VAL A 42 12.23 2.82 -27.65
N MET A 43 11.30 3.72 -27.30
CA MET A 43 10.00 3.79 -27.95
C MET A 43 10.12 4.28 -29.40
N GLY A 44 11.09 5.15 -29.70
CA GLY A 44 11.47 5.53 -31.06
C GLY A 44 12.00 4.35 -31.88
N GLU A 45 12.75 3.43 -31.29
CA GLU A 45 13.20 2.21 -31.97
C GLU A 45 12.02 1.26 -32.24
N ILE A 46 11.11 1.07 -31.27
CA ILE A 46 9.96 0.17 -31.39
C ILE A 46 8.93 0.68 -32.40
N PHE A 47 8.58 1.97 -32.33
CA PHE A 47 7.47 2.56 -33.09
C PHE A 47 7.92 3.44 -34.25
N SER A 48 9.23 3.69 -34.40
CA SER A 48 9.81 4.57 -35.43
C SER A 48 9.14 5.96 -35.41
N ASN A 49 8.97 6.57 -36.59
CA ASN A 49 8.36 7.90 -36.73
C ASN A 49 6.95 8.02 -36.13
N ARG A 50 6.23 6.91 -35.88
CA ARG A 50 4.91 6.96 -35.24
C ARG A 50 5.00 7.46 -33.80
N TRP A 51 6.10 7.20 -33.10
CA TRP A 51 6.32 7.67 -31.72
C TRP A 51 6.30 9.19 -31.65
N THR A 52 7.15 9.84 -32.44
CA THR A 52 7.28 11.29 -32.43
C THR A 52 6.07 12.00 -33.04
N GLN A 53 5.39 11.37 -33.99
CA GLN A 53 4.10 11.87 -34.50
C GLN A 53 3.01 11.92 -33.42
N LYS A 54 2.98 10.95 -32.51
CA LYS A 54 1.96 10.87 -31.46
C LYS A 54 2.32 11.65 -30.21
N ASN A 55 3.57 11.56 -29.76
CA ASN A 55 4.01 12.06 -28.45
C ASN A 55 4.97 13.24 -28.52
N GLY A 56 5.39 13.65 -29.72
CA GLY A 56 6.38 14.72 -29.92
C GLY A 56 7.82 14.21 -29.92
N ALA A 57 8.74 15.08 -30.35
CA ALA A 57 10.17 14.76 -30.41
C ALA A 57 10.82 14.67 -29.02
N GLU A 58 10.22 15.31 -28.02
CA GLU A 58 10.78 15.44 -26.67
C GLU A 58 9.73 15.05 -25.61
N PRO A 59 10.15 14.46 -24.47
CA PRO A 59 9.25 14.16 -23.36
C PRO A 59 8.69 15.42 -22.73
N THR A 60 7.36 15.49 -22.58
CA THR A 60 6.72 16.56 -21.82
C THR A 60 6.92 16.36 -20.31
N ALA A 61 6.74 17.42 -19.52
CA ALA A 61 6.89 17.37 -18.05
C ALA A 61 6.04 16.26 -17.39
N LEU A 62 4.85 15.98 -17.92
CA LEU A 62 3.98 14.90 -17.40
C LEU A 62 4.59 13.50 -17.66
N TRP A 63 5.18 13.30 -18.84
CA TRP A 63 5.90 12.08 -19.16
C TRP A 63 7.14 11.92 -18.28
N ILE A 64 7.91 12.99 -18.10
CA ILE A 64 9.10 13.00 -17.21
C ILE A 64 8.69 12.59 -15.79
N ALA A 65 7.64 13.20 -15.24
CA ALA A 65 7.17 12.88 -13.90
C ALA A 65 6.69 11.42 -13.77
N GLN A 66 5.93 10.92 -14.75
CA GLN A 66 5.43 9.54 -14.72
C GLN A 66 6.58 8.53 -14.80
N ILE A 67 7.50 8.71 -15.75
CA ILE A 67 8.64 7.80 -15.97
C ILE A 67 9.63 7.89 -14.81
N GLY A 68 9.93 9.09 -14.32
CA GLY A 68 10.85 9.31 -13.21
C GLY A 68 10.39 8.70 -11.89
N SER A 69 9.09 8.43 -11.73
CA SER A 69 8.55 7.71 -10.58
C SER A 69 8.75 6.20 -10.63
N MET A 70 9.22 5.66 -11.76
CA MET A 70 9.34 4.23 -12.03
C MET A 70 10.80 3.77 -11.93
N THR A 71 10.98 2.51 -11.52
CA THR A 71 12.27 1.82 -11.57
C THR A 71 12.58 1.32 -12.98
N GLU A 72 13.85 1.04 -13.29
CA GLU A 72 14.24 0.48 -14.59
C GLU A 72 13.49 -0.82 -14.94
N ASN A 73 13.24 -1.68 -13.95
CA ASN A 73 12.51 -2.93 -14.15
C ASN A 73 11.04 -2.68 -14.50
N GLN A 74 10.42 -1.67 -13.88
CA GLN A 74 9.05 -1.26 -14.19
C GLN A 74 8.96 -0.68 -15.61
N ILE A 75 9.94 0.13 -16.03
CA ILE A 75 10.01 0.66 -17.39
C ILE A 75 10.14 -0.48 -18.41
N LYS A 76 11.07 -1.43 -18.18
CA LYS A 76 11.24 -2.61 -19.04
C LYS A 76 9.94 -3.41 -19.19
N LEU A 77 9.19 -3.56 -18.11
CA LEU A 77 7.93 -4.30 -18.13
C LEU A 77 6.87 -3.62 -19.01
N VAL A 78 6.77 -2.29 -18.95
CA VAL A 78 5.86 -1.53 -19.83
C VAL A 78 6.31 -1.59 -21.29
N CYS A 79 7.62 -1.47 -21.55
CA CYS A 79 8.16 -1.66 -22.91
C CYS A 79 7.84 -3.06 -23.46
N GLN A 80 7.93 -4.11 -22.63
CA GLN A 80 7.54 -5.46 -23.02
C GLN A 80 6.06 -5.53 -23.40
N GLN A 81 5.17 -4.94 -22.60
CA GLN A 81 3.75 -4.88 -22.95
C GLN A 81 3.47 -4.11 -24.25
N CYS A 82 4.22 -3.05 -24.52
CA CYS A 82 4.14 -2.36 -25.80
C CYS A 82 4.53 -3.29 -26.96
N MET A 83 5.58 -4.09 -26.82
CA MET A 83 5.99 -5.08 -27.83
C MET A 83 4.96 -6.20 -27.98
N ASP A 84 4.38 -6.69 -26.88
CA ASP A 84 3.34 -7.71 -26.92
C ASP A 84 2.08 -7.20 -27.63
N ARG A 85 1.71 -5.92 -27.42
CA ARG A 85 0.63 -5.25 -28.16
C ARG A 85 0.92 -5.18 -29.65
N CYS A 86 2.15 -4.86 -30.04
CA CYS A 86 2.58 -4.90 -31.43
C CYS A 86 2.43 -6.30 -32.03
N ALA A 87 2.81 -7.35 -31.29
CA ALA A 87 2.73 -8.74 -31.74
C ALA A 87 1.30 -9.21 -32.04
N VAL A 88 0.30 -8.65 -31.34
CA VAL A 88 -1.13 -8.92 -31.61
C VAL A 88 -1.78 -7.94 -32.59
N GLY A 89 -0.97 -7.13 -33.30
CA GLY A 89 -1.42 -6.24 -34.38
C GLY A 89 -1.69 -4.79 -33.97
N ASN A 90 -1.56 -4.44 -32.68
CA ASN A 90 -1.67 -3.06 -32.23
C ASN A 90 -0.31 -2.34 -32.32
N THR A 91 0.00 -1.86 -33.52
CA THR A 91 1.33 -1.29 -33.87
C THR A 91 1.45 0.22 -33.65
N TRP A 92 0.40 0.85 -33.10
CA TRP A 92 0.43 2.27 -32.76
C TRP A 92 1.02 2.49 -31.36
N PRO A 93 1.93 3.45 -31.17
CA PRO A 93 2.45 3.79 -29.85
C PRO A 93 1.34 4.21 -28.88
N PRO A 94 1.52 3.97 -27.57
CA PRO A 94 0.63 4.52 -26.56
C PRO A 94 0.81 6.05 -26.44
N ASP A 95 -0.28 6.78 -26.24
CA ASP A 95 -0.21 8.12 -25.64
C ASP A 95 0.03 8.03 -24.13
N LEU A 96 0.09 9.17 -23.44
CA LEU A 96 0.33 9.21 -22.00
C LEU A 96 -0.75 8.47 -21.19
N ALA A 97 -2.03 8.59 -21.57
CA ALA A 97 -3.13 7.95 -20.83
C ALA A 97 -3.11 6.42 -21.05
N GLU A 98 -2.87 5.99 -22.29
CA GLU A 98 -2.66 4.59 -22.62
C GLU A 98 -1.42 4.03 -21.91
N PHE A 99 -0.33 4.79 -21.83
CA PHE A 99 0.88 4.40 -21.12
C PHE A 99 0.63 4.22 -19.62
N VAL A 100 -0.06 5.15 -18.97
CA VAL A 100 -0.44 5.02 -17.55
C VAL A 100 -1.35 3.79 -17.33
N SER A 101 -2.20 3.49 -18.30
CA SER A 101 -3.02 2.26 -18.26
C SER A 101 -2.14 1.01 -18.34
N LEU A 102 -1.17 0.97 -19.25
CA LEU A 102 -0.18 -0.13 -19.36
C LEU A 102 0.66 -0.29 -18.08
N VAL A 103 1.10 0.81 -17.47
CA VAL A 103 1.79 0.79 -16.16
C VAL A 103 0.92 0.10 -15.09
N SER A 104 -0.37 0.38 -15.09
CA SER A 104 -1.32 -0.20 -14.13
C SER A 104 -1.57 -1.69 -14.41
N GLU A 105 -1.68 -2.07 -15.68
CA GLU A 105 -1.92 -3.46 -16.13
C GLU A 105 -0.69 -4.36 -15.98
N SER A 106 0.52 -3.81 -16.13
CA SER A 106 1.78 -4.54 -15.95
C SER A 106 2.10 -4.86 -14.50
N GLY A 107 1.52 -4.11 -13.55
CA GLY A 107 1.94 -4.17 -12.16
C GLY A 107 3.26 -3.46 -11.93
N ALA A 108 3.59 -2.48 -12.78
CA ALA A 108 4.77 -1.64 -12.69
C ALA A 108 4.66 -0.64 -11.52
N ASN A 109 4.56 -1.16 -10.30
CA ASN A 109 4.48 -0.42 -9.03
C ASN A 109 5.38 -1.09 -7.97
N PRO A 110 5.63 -0.45 -6.81
CA PRO A 110 6.56 -0.96 -5.80
C PRO A 110 6.24 -2.36 -5.27
N PHE A 111 5.01 -2.84 -5.45
CA PHE A 111 4.58 -4.15 -4.99
C PHE A 111 4.65 -5.23 -6.07
N GLY A 112 4.82 -4.87 -7.35
CA GLY A 112 4.76 -5.82 -8.47
C GLY A 112 3.38 -6.47 -8.62
N LEU A 113 2.30 -5.77 -8.24
CA LEU A 113 0.95 -6.32 -8.20
C LEU A 113 0.06 -5.68 -9.27
N THR A 114 -0.81 -6.48 -9.88
CA THR A 114 -1.93 -5.99 -10.71
C THR A 114 -3.24 -6.10 -9.92
N SER A 115 -4.29 -5.44 -10.39
CA SER A 115 -5.63 -5.62 -9.80
C SER A 115 -6.13 -7.05 -9.91
N ASP A 116 -5.81 -7.74 -11.01
CA ASP A 116 -6.10 -9.17 -11.16
C ASP A 116 -5.35 -10.03 -10.15
N ARG A 117 -4.08 -9.71 -9.85
CA ARG A 117 -3.34 -10.43 -8.80
C ARG A 117 -3.97 -10.19 -7.43
N VAL A 118 -4.36 -8.96 -7.11
CA VAL A 118 -5.09 -8.65 -5.88
C VAL A 118 -6.41 -9.42 -5.80
N MET A 119 -7.20 -9.44 -6.87
CA MET A 119 -8.46 -10.19 -6.94
C MET A 119 -8.24 -11.71 -6.77
N SER A 120 -7.16 -12.25 -7.34
CA SER A 120 -6.80 -13.66 -7.19
C SER A 120 -6.46 -14.02 -5.74
N GLU A 121 -5.68 -13.18 -5.05
CA GLU A 121 -5.33 -13.36 -3.65
C GLU A 121 -6.54 -13.14 -2.73
N TYR A 122 -7.41 -12.18 -3.05
CA TYR A 122 -8.67 -11.97 -2.34
C TYR A 122 -9.56 -13.22 -2.43
N ARG A 123 -9.72 -13.80 -3.63
CA ARG A 123 -10.50 -15.04 -3.84
C ARG A 123 -9.88 -16.21 -3.09
N ARG A 124 -8.56 -16.37 -3.16
CA ARG A 124 -7.82 -17.40 -2.42
C ARG A 124 -8.05 -17.28 -0.92
N TRP A 125 -7.83 -16.09 -0.35
CA TRP A 125 -8.06 -15.85 1.08
C TRP A 125 -9.53 -16.10 1.46
N ARG A 126 -10.50 -15.65 0.68
CA ARG A 126 -11.93 -15.94 0.91
C ARG A 126 -12.23 -17.44 0.98
N ASN A 127 -11.57 -18.23 0.15
CA ASN A 127 -11.78 -19.68 0.06
C ASN A 127 -10.96 -20.47 1.08
N GLU A 128 -9.83 -19.95 1.58
CA GLU A 128 -8.91 -20.71 2.44
C GLU A 128 -8.80 -20.16 3.86
N SER A 129 -9.32 -18.96 4.14
CA SER A 129 -9.19 -18.28 5.44
C SER A 129 -9.78 -19.06 6.60
N TYR A 130 -10.78 -19.90 6.36
CA TYR A 130 -11.38 -20.77 7.38
C TYR A 130 -10.38 -21.74 8.01
N ARG A 131 -9.27 -22.04 7.32
CA ARG A 131 -8.17 -22.90 7.82
C ARG A 131 -7.31 -22.21 8.88
N PHE A 132 -7.49 -20.90 9.07
CA PHE A 132 -6.70 -20.08 9.98
C PHE A 132 -7.63 -19.47 11.03
N SER A 133 -7.12 -19.28 12.25
CA SER A 133 -7.90 -18.70 13.35
C SER A 133 -8.26 -17.22 13.16
N GLY A 134 -7.72 -16.58 12.12
CA GLY A 134 -7.91 -15.17 11.85
C GLY A 134 -7.21 -14.76 10.56
N SER A 135 -7.63 -13.63 10.00
CA SER A 135 -7.01 -13.09 8.79
C SER A 135 -5.60 -12.58 9.02
N ASP A 136 -5.24 -12.24 10.26
CA ASP A 136 -3.87 -11.89 10.67
C ASP A 136 -2.93 -13.11 10.71
N LYS A 137 -3.48 -14.34 10.71
CA LYS A 137 -2.74 -15.60 10.69
C LYS A 137 -2.64 -16.23 9.30
N TYR A 138 -3.43 -15.76 8.34
CA TYR A 138 -3.33 -16.19 6.96
C TYR A 138 -1.94 -15.84 6.39
N PRO A 139 -1.30 -16.74 5.62
CA PRO A 139 0.04 -16.52 5.07
C PRO A 139 -0.01 -15.58 3.85
N TRP A 140 -0.18 -14.29 4.09
CA TRP A 140 -0.17 -13.27 3.05
C TRP A 140 1.18 -13.23 2.33
N PRO A 141 1.22 -13.25 0.98
CA PRO A 141 2.47 -13.13 0.23
C PRO A 141 3.19 -11.81 0.46
N GLN A 142 2.41 -10.74 0.67
CA GLN A 142 2.92 -9.40 0.97
C GLN A 142 2.00 -8.72 2.01
N PRO A 143 2.54 -7.92 2.94
CA PRO A 143 1.72 -7.20 3.93
C PRO A 143 0.66 -6.29 3.33
N VAL A 144 0.92 -5.69 2.15
CA VAL A 144 -0.03 -4.80 1.48
C VAL A 144 -1.32 -5.53 1.07
N LEU A 145 -1.22 -6.80 0.69
CA LEU A 145 -2.36 -7.62 0.29
C LEU A 145 -3.32 -7.86 1.46
N TYR A 146 -2.82 -8.00 2.69
CA TYR A 146 -3.67 -8.08 3.88
C TYR A 146 -4.53 -6.83 4.01
N HIS A 147 -3.91 -5.64 3.97
CA HIS A 147 -4.63 -4.38 4.14
C HIS A 147 -5.65 -4.17 3.03
N ILE A 148 -5.26 -4.41 1.78
CA ILE A 148 -6.14 -4.27 0.62
C ILE A 148 -7.31 -5.25 0.70
N CYS A 149 -7.06 -6.54 0.92
CA CYS A 149 -8.11 -7.56 0.91
C CYS A 149 -9.11 -7.41 2.08
N ILE A 150 -8.64 -6.95 3.24
CA ILE A 150 -9.51 -6.67 4.39
C ILE A 150 -10.40 -5.46 4.11
N GLU A 151 -9.83 -4.38 3.53
CA GLU A 151 -10.60 -3.20 3.12
C GLU A 151 -11.62 -3.56 2.03
N MET A 152 -11.23 -4.39 1.04
CA MET A 152 -12.12 -4.93 0.02
C MET A 152 -13.28 -5.73 0.61
N ARG A 153 -13.03 -6.64 1.57
CA ARG A 153 -14.10 -7.43 2.20
C ARG A 153 -15.09 -6.54 2.93
N ARG A 154 -14.61 -5.58 3.71
CA ARG A 154 -15.45 -4.64 4.47
C ARG A 154 -16.32 -3.82 3.51
N THR A 155 -15.69 -3.10 2.59
CA THR A 155 -16.39 -2.20 1.67
C THR A 155 -17.26 -2.95 0.67
N GLY A 156 -16.84 -4.13 0.21
CA GLY A 156 -17.62 -4.97 -0.69
C GLY A 156 -18.91 -5.48 -0.04
N VAL A 157 -18.88 -5.86 1.24
CA VAL A 157 -20.08 -6.26 1.99
C VAL A 157 -20.97 -5.05 2.30
N GLU A 158 -20.40 -3.95 2.79
CA GLU A 158 -21.15 -2.73 3.13
C GLU A 158 -21.89 -2.14 1.92
N ARG A 159 -21.33 -2.25 0.72
CA ARG A 159 -21.89 -1.65 -0.51
C ARG A 159 -22.47 -2.66 -1.51
N GLN A 160 -22.54 -3.94 -1.15
CA GLN A 160 -23.06 -5.01 -2.02
C GLN A 160 -22.44 -5.00 -3.44
N MET A 161 -21.12 -4.86 -3.52
CA MET A 161 -20.42 -4.68 -4.80
C MET A 161 -20.46 -5.93 -5.68
N THR A 162 -20.61 -5.71 -6.99
CA THR A 162 -20.35 -6.71 -8.03
C THR A 162 -18.84 -7.00 -8.17
N GLU A 163 -18.49 -8.09 -8.88
CA GLU A 163 -17.09 -8.43 -9.12
C GLU A 163 -16.32 -7.32 -9.87
N GLY A 164 -16.96 -6.67 -10.85
CA GLY A 164 -16.36 -5.56 -11.58
C GLY A 164 -16.12 -4.32 -10.71
N GLU A 165 -17.07 -3.98 -9.83
CA GLU A 165 -16.88 -2.89 -8.86
C GLU A 165 -15.79 -3.24 -7.83
N LEU A 166 -15.70 -4.50 -7.43
CA LEU A 166 -14.67 -4.98 -6.52
C LEU A 166 -13.28 -4.92 -7.15
N LYS A 167 -13.15 -5.24 -8.45
CA LYS A 167 -11.89 -5.06 -9.21
C LYS A 167 -11.50 -3.58 -9.29
N LYS A 168 -12.44 -2.68 -9.57
CA LYS A 168 -12.18 -1.22 -9.54
C LYS A 168 -11.77 -0.74 -8.14
N LEU A 169 -12.35 -1.31 -7.08
CA LEU A 169 -11.93 -1.04 -5.71
C LEU A 169 -10.49 -1.53 -5.45
N ALA A 170 -10.13 -2.72 -5.93
CA ALA A 170 -8.77 -3.25 -5.84
C ALA A 170 -7.76 -2.32 -6.52
N GLU A 171 -8.06 -1.84 -7.72
CA GLU A 171 -7.25 -0.84 -8.45
C GLU A 171 -7.06 0.43 -7.63
N LYS A 172 -8.17 1.01 -7.14
CA LYS A 172 -8.12 2.22 -6.33
C LYS A 172 -7.28 2.04 -5.05
N LEU A 173 -7.43 0.92 -4.36
CA LEU A 173 -6.69 0.63 -3.14
C LEU A 173 -5.20 0.40 -3.43
N LEU A 174 -4.88 -0.29 -4.51
CA LEU A 174 -3.50 -0.48 -4.95
C LEU A 174 -2.83 0.87 -5.27
N THR A 175 -3.51 1.75 -6.02
CA THR A 175 -3.01 3.11 -6.31
C THR A 175 -2.80 3.91 -5.03
N LYS A 176 -3.73 3.83 -4.07
CA LYS A 176 -3.62 4.47 -2.75
C LYS A 176 -2.36 3.99 -2.01
N TRP A 177 -2.09 2.69 -1.98
CA TRP A 177 -0.92 2.13 -1.32
C TRP A 177 0.39 2.41 -2.04
N THR A 178 0.37 2.46 -3.38
CA THR A 178 1.54 2.87 -4.18
C THR A 178 1.91 4.31 -3.84
N LYS A 179 0.93 5.21 -3.78
CA LYS A 179 1.14 6.61 -3.36
C LYS A 179 1.62 6.72 -1.91
N HIS A 180 1.11 5.87 -1.02
CA HIS A 180 1.56 5.83 0.37
C HIS A 180 3.06 5.54 0.47
N VAL A 181 3.54 4.55 -0.29
CA VAL A 181 4.97 4.18 -0.33
C VAL A 181 5.80 5.22 -1.06
N SER A 182 5.32 5.81 -2.16
CA SER A 182 6.04 6.89 -2.86
C SER A 182 6.25 8.11 -1.98
N ASN A 183 5.36 8.36 -1.01
CA ASN A 183 5.51 9.41 -0.01
C ASN A 183 6.49 9.04 1.13
N GLY A 184 7.24 7.94 1.01
CA GLY A 184 8.24 7.49 1.98
C GLY A 184 7.64 6.74 3.19
N LEU A 185 6.35 6.40 3.16
CA LEU A 185 5.70 5.69 4.26
C LEU A 185 5.77 4.17 4.04
N SER A 186 6.11 3.42 5.08
CA SER A 186 6.12 1.95 5.02
C SER A 186 4.71 1.36 5.10
N VAL A 187 4.51 0.18 4.48
CA VAL A 187 3.31 -0.63 4.72
C VAL A 187 3.33 -1.15 6.16
N PRO A 188 2.29 -0.89 6.97
CA PRO A 188 2.25 -1.35 8.36
C PRO A 188 2.34 -2.88 8.45
N PRO A 189 3.09 -3.43 9.43
CA PRO A 189 3.13 -4.87 9.64
C PRO A 189 1.76 -5.39 10.08
N ILE A 190 1.46 -6.65 9.72
CA ILE A 190 0.24 -7.34 10.14
C ILE A 190 0.34 -7.58 11.65
N ARG A 191 -0.38 -6.79 12.43
CA ARG A 191 -0.39 -6.90 13.89
C ARG A 191 -1.19 -8.12 14.31
N ARG A 192 -0.50 -9.10 14.87
CA ARG A 192 -1.10 -10.26 15.51
C ARG A 192 -1.58 -9.86 16.89
N GLN A 193 -2.86 -10.09 17.18
CA GLN A 193 -3.38 -9.83 18.52
C GLN A 193 -2.59 -10.66 19.54
N LEU A 194 -2.03 -10.00 20.55
CA LEU A 194 -1.40 -10.68 21.68
C LEU A 194 -2.49 -11.39 22.48
N ALA A 195 -2.18 -12.57 23.00
CA ALA A 195 -3.09 -13.25 23.90
C ALA A 195 -3.43 -12.31 25.06
N ALA A 196 -4.72 -12.16 25.38
CA ALA A 196 -5.14 -11.40 26.54
C ALA A 196 -4.43 -11.97 27.79
N PRO A 197 -3.98 -11.12 28.74
CA PRO A 197 -3.44 -11.59 30.00
C PRO A 197 -4.40 -12.60 30.63
N ARG A 198 -3.95 -13.83 30.82
CA ARG A 198 -4.71 -14.84 31.55
C ARG A 198 -4.57 -14.53 33.02
N HIS A 199 -5.53 -13.80 33.59
CA HIS A 199 -5.72 -13.82 35.03
C HIS A 199 -6.13 -15.24 35.44
N PRO A 200 -5.58 -15.81 36.52
CA PRO A 200 -6.08 -17.09 37.03
C PRO A 200 -7.57 -16.93 37.26
N ALA A 201 -8.37 -17.78 36.62
CA ALA A 201 -9.79 -17.83 36.93
C ALA A 201 -9.89 -18.23 38.40
N GLY A 202 -10.29 -17.30 39.26
CA GLY A 202 -10.64 -17.62 40.64
C GLY A 202 -11.73 -18.70 40.67
N PRO A 203 -11.98 -19.32 41.82
CA PRO A 203 -13.00 -20.36 41.92
C PRO A 203 -14.32 -19.84 41.37
N THR A 204 -14.87 -20.56 40.41
CA THR A 204 -16.17 -20.24 39.81
C THR A 204 -17.23 -20.29 40.91
N PRO A 205 -18.34 -19.53 40.80
CA PRO A 205 -19.43 -19.61 41.77
C PRO A 205 -19.93 -21.05 42.00
N ALA A 206 -19.94 -21.89 40.97
CA ALA A 206 -20.29 -23.30 41.08
C ALA A 206 -19.29 -24.11 41.93
N GLN A 207 -18.00 -23.82 41.82
CA GLN A 207 -16.96 -24.44 42.66
C GLN A 207 -17.10 -24.02 44.12
N LEU A 208 -17.37 -22.73 44.38
CA LEU A 208 -17.62 -22.24 45.74
C LEU A 208 -18.84 -22.91 46.38
N LEU A 209 -19.94 -23.05 45.62
CA LEU A 209 -21.15 -23.74 46.08
C LEU A 209 -20.90 -25.25 46.31
N MET A 210 -20.12 -25.90 45.45
CA MET A 210 -19.76 -27.30 45.63
C MET A 210 -18.88 -27.52 46.87
N GLU A 211 -17.90 -26.64 47.10
CA GLU A 211 -17.05 -26.67 48.30
C GLU A 211 -17.88 -26.44 49.57
N GLU A 212 -18.84 -25.50 49.53
CA GLU A 212 -19.74 -25.26 50.65
C GLU A 212 -20.66 -26.46 50.91
N TYR A 213 -21.22 -27.07 49.86
CA TYR A 213 -21.99 -28.31 49.96
C TYR A 213 -21.15 -29.43 50.58
N GLN A 214 -19.93 -29.65 50.09
CA GLN A 214 -19.02 -30.68 50.61
C GLN A 214 -18.66 -30.41 52.09
N ARG A 215 -18.42 -29.15 52.46
CA ARG A 215 -18.18 -28.76 53.86
C ARG A 215 -19.39 -29.06 54.76
N ARG A 216 -20.59 -28.69 54.33
CA ARG A 216 -21.84 -28.97 55.08
C ARG A 216 -22.09 -30.47 55.21
N LYS A 217 -21.84 -31.24 54.16
CA LYS A 217 -21.95 -32.71 54.17
C LYS A 217 -20.95 -33.35 55.15
N ALA A 218 -19.69 -32.93 55.15
CA ALA A 218 -18.66 -33.44 56.05
C ALA A 218 -18.94 -33.11 57.54
N ALA A 219 -19.61 -31.99 57.81
CA ALA A 219 -20.03 -31.59 59.15
C ALA A 219 -21.33 -32.26 59.62
N GLY A 220 -21.92 -33.17 58.85
CA GLY A 220 -23.17 -33.86 59.20
C GLY A 220 -24.41 -32.96 59.15
N LEU A 221 -24.34 -31.81 58.46
CA LEU A 221 -25.39 -30.79 58.39
C LEU A 221 -26.31 -30.93 57.16
N THR A 222 -26.29 -32.09 56.49
CA THR A 222 -27.14 -32.37 55.32
C THR A 222 -28.25 -33.34 55.68
N ASN A 223 -29.50 -32.87 55.67
CA ASN A 223 -30.68 -33.70 55.36
C ASN A 223 -30.78 -33.90 53.85
#